data_AF-A0A2T3KDX3-F1
#
_entry.id   AF-A0A2T3KDX3-F1
#
_cell.length_a   1.000
_cell.length_b   1.000
_cell.length_c   1.000
_cell.angle_alpha   90.00
_cell.angle_beta   90.00
_cell.angle_gamma   90.00
#
_symmetry.space_group_name_H-M   'P 1'
#
loop_
_entity.id
_entity.type
_entity.pdbx_description
1 polymer ?
#
loop_
_entity_poly.entity_id
_entity_poly.type
_entity_poly.pdbx_seq_one_letter_code
_entity_poly.pdbx_strand_id
1 'polypeptide(L)'
;MALLLLPVIVQGIARFTKFPALIAALFSIATSIFTFFLKFFTRRVITNLVIVSMITASAVLAYTAIESLLLTIKFYVPPEVSVGLAIIAPTNFTACASVLFSARLIRWVWEWKAWVIQTMSNT
;
A
#
# COMPACT_ATOMS: atom_id res chain seq x y z
N MET A 1 33.72 55.69 -23.20
CA MET A 1 32.28 55.87 -23.51
C MET A 1 31.45 54.59 -23.28
N ALA A 2 31.98 53.38 -23.51
CA ALA A 2 31.24 52.12 -23.28
C ALA A 2 30.89 51.79 -21.81
N LEU A 3 31.71 52.25 -20.85
CA LEU A 3 31.53 51.96 -19.41
C LEU A 3 30.34 52.71 -18.76
N LEU A 4 29.86 53.80 -19.36
CA LEU A 4 28.70 54.56 -18.86
C LEU A 4 27.35 53.91 -19.19
N LEU A 5 27.32 52.93 -20.12
CA LEU A 5 26.11 52.20 -20.50
C LEU A 5 25.89 50.91 -19.69
N LEU A 6 26.92 50.42 -19.00
CA LEU A 6 26.82 49.25 -18.11
C LEU A 6 25.69 49.34 -17.08
N PRO A 7 25.51 50.44 -16.31
CA PRO A 7 24.42 50.52 -15.35
C PRO A 7 23.03 50.51 -16.02
N VAL A 8 22.90 51.05 -17.23
CA VAL A 8 21.63 51.06 -17.97
C VAL A 8 21.27 49.66 -18.49
N ILE A 9 22.26 48.93 -19.01
CA ILE A 9 22.08 47.57 -19.53
C ILE A 9 21.82 46.58 -18.37
N VAL A 10 22.58 46.69 -17.28
CA VAL A 10 22.40 45.83 -16.08
C VAL A 10 21.04 46.11 -15.41
N GLN A 11 20.61 47.36 -15.31
CA GLN A 11 19.27 47.70 -14.82
C GLN A 11 18.16 47.26 -15.77
N GLY A 12 18.40 47.25 -17.08
CA GLY A 12 17.48 46.71 -18.09
C GLY A 12 17.28 45.19 -17.94
N ILE A 13 18.38 44.43 -17.89
CA ILE A 13 18.35 42.96 -17.72
C ILE A 13 17.73 42.60 -16.35
N ALA A 14 18.05 43.33 -15.29
CA ALA A 14 17.47 43.14 -13.96
C ALA A 14 15.96 43.43 -13.88
N ARG A 15 15.38 44.16 -14.84
CA ARG A 15 13.93 44.33 -14.96
C ARG A 15 13.29 43.17 -15.71
N PHE A 16 13.96 42.63 -16.74
CA PHE A 16 13.49 41.45 -17.47
C PHE A 16 13.54 40.17 -16.64
N THR A 17 14.45 40.03 -15.69
CA THR A 17 14.52 38.83 -14.80
C THR A 17 13.41 38.78 -13.75
N LYS A 18 12.75 39.90 -13.44
CA LYS A 18 11.63 39.94 -12.49
C LYS A 18 10.36 39.26 -13.05
N PHE A 19 10.19 39.26 -14.37
CA PHE A 19 9.02 38.68 -15.02
C PHE A 19 9.03 37.14 -14.97
N PRO A 20 10.13 36.44 -15.33
CA PRO A 20 10.29 35.01 -15.10
C PRO A 20 10.23 34.62 -13.62
N ALA A 21 10.77 35.42 -12.71
CA ALA A 21 10.73 35.13 -11.28
C ALA A 21 9.30 35.17 -10.72
N LEU A 22 8.47 36.11 -11.18
CA LEU A 22 7.07 36.22 -10.77
C LEU A 22 6.24 35.07 -11.35
N ILE A 23 6.49 34.70 -12.61
CA ILE A 23 5.90 33.52 -13.25
C ILE A 23 6.28 32.25 -12.46
N ALA A 24 7.57 32.06 -12.18
CA ALA A 24 8.05 30.91 -11.41
C ALA A 24 7.45 30.85 -9.99
N ALA A 25 7.26 31.99 -9.34
CA ALA A 25 6.61 32.06 -8.03
C ALA A 25 5.11 31.69 -8.10
N LEU A 26 4.38 32.13 -9.12
CA LEU A 26 2.99 31.72 -9.34
C LEU A 26 2.88 30.22 -9.64
N PHE A 27 3.77 29.69 -10.47
CA PHE A 27 3.82 28.25 -10.75
C PHE A 27 4.25 27.43 -9.53
N SER A 28 5.15 27.92 -8.68
CA SER A 28 5.53 27.22 -7.44
C SER A 28 4.37 27.12 -6.45
N ILE A 29 3.54 28.17 -6.35
CA ILE A 29 2.32 28.14 -5.54
C ILE A 29 1.31 27.16 -6.16
N ALA A 30 1.06 27.22 -7.46
CA ALA A 30 0.14 26.32 -8.14
C ALA A 30 0.54 24.84 -8.00
N THR A 31 1.83 24.54 -8.18
CA THR A 31 2.37 23.18 -8.00
C THR A 31 2.32 22.72 -6.55
N SER A 32 2.52 23.61 -5.57
CA SER A 32 2.39 23.25 -4.15
C SER A 32 0.96 22.80 -3.79
N ILE A 33 -0.06 23.51 -4.29
CA ILE A 33 -1.47 23.19 -4.10
C ILE A 33 -1.80 21.86 -4.80
N PHE A 34 -1.37 21.70 -6.05
CA PHE A 34 -1.57 20.45 -6.79
C PHE A 34 -0.92 19.25 -6.09
N THR A 35 0.31 19.42 -5.58
CA THR A 35 1.03 18.39 -4.85
C THR A 35 0.35 18.03 -3.54
N PHE A 36 -0.28 19.00 -2.86
CA PHE A 36 -1.07 18.75 -1.66
C PHE A 36 -2.28 17.85 -1.96
N PHE A 37 -3.05 18.16 -3.00
CA PHE A 37 -4.19 17.35 -3.42
C PHE A 37 -3.76 15.95 -3.91
N LEU A 38 -2.66 15.84 -4.64
CA LEU A 38 -2.08 14.56 -5.02
C LEU A 38 -1.69 13.74 -3.79
N LYS A 39 -0.98 14.33 -2.82
CA LYS A 39 -0.61 13.61 -1.58
C LYS A 39 -1.85 13.13 -0.82
N PHE A 40 -2.91 13.94 -0.77
CA PHE A 40 -4.15 13.58 -0.12
C PHE A 40 -4.85 12.40 -0.81
N PHE A 41 -4.99 12.46 -2.13
CA PHE A 41 -5.58 11.38 -2.92
C PHE A 41 -4.75 10.10 -2.84
N THR A 42 -3.44 10.21 -3.06
CA THR A 42 -2.49 9.10 -3.02
C THR A 42 -2.46 8.42 -1.66
N ARG A 43 -2.57 9.18 -0.54
CA ARG A 43 -2.68 8.56 0.80
C ARG A 43 -3.86 7.60 0.91
N ARG A 44 -5.06 8.02 0.48
CA ARG A 44 -6.25 7.15 0.53
C ARG A 44 -6.10 5.91 -0.34
N VAL A 45 -5.60 6.08 -1.57
CA VAL A 45 -5.40 4.97 -2.50
C VAL A 45 -4.36 3.98 -1.97
N ILE A 46 -3.20 4.48 -1.50
CA ILE A 46 -2.14 3.63 -0.94
C ILE A 46 -2.66 2.87 0.28
N THR A 47 -3.38 3.51 1.20
CA THR A 47 -3.91 2.80 2.39
C THR A 47 -4.84 1.66 2.00
N ASN A 48 -5.76 1.88 1.06
CA ASN A 48 -6.66 0.83 0.59
C ASN A 48 -5.90 -0.30 -0.13
N LEU A 49 -4.92 0.06 -0.96
CA LEU A 49 -4.09 -0.92 -1.67
C LEU A 49 -3.29 -1.78 -0.69
N VAL A 50 -2.70 -1.17 0.34
CA VAL A 50 -1.94 -1.88 1.39
C VAL A 50 -2.85 -2.85 2.15
N ILE A 51 -4.07 -2.45 2.49
CA ILE A 51 -5.03 -3.34 3.16
C ILE A 51 -5.34 -4.53 2.25
N VAL A 52 -5.72 -4.30 0.99
CA VAL A 52 -6.02 -5.38 0.04
C VAL A 52 -4.82 -6.29 -0.16
N SER A 53 -3.61 -5.74 -0.33
CA SER A 53 -2.40 -6.54 -0.51
C SER A 53 -2.06 -7.38 0.72
N MET A 54 -2.33 -6.87 1.92
CA MET A 54 -2.07 -7.60 3.16
C MET A 54 -3.07 -8.77 3.31
N ILE A 55 -4.33 -8.55 2.95
CA ILE A 55 -5.36 -9.60 2.95
C ILE A 55 -5.00 -10.70 1.93
N THR A 56 -4.68 -10.33 0.70
CA THR A 56 -4.33 -11.31 -0.34
C THR A 56 -3.05 -12.06 0.00
N ALA A 57 -2.01 -11.38 0.52
CA ALA A 57 -0.79 -12.04 0.98
C ALA A 57 -1.07 -13.06 2.07
N SER A 58 -1.91 -12.72 3.07
CA SER A 58 -2.26 -13.65 4.14
C SER A 58 -3.03 -14.88 3.63
N ALA A 59 -3.93 -14.70 2.66
CA ALA A 59 -4.67 -15.80 2.05
C ALA A 59 -3.76 -16.73 1.24
N VAL A 60 -2.81 -16.17 0.47
CA VAL A 60 -1.83 -16.96 -0.29
C VAL A 60 -0.93 -17.77 0.64
N LEU A 61 -0.43 -17.16 1.72
CA LEU A 61 0.38 -17.86 2.72
C LEU A 61 -0.40 -18.99 3.40
N ALA A 62 -1.66 -18.75 3.76
CA ALA A 62 -2.50 -19.79 4.35
C ALA A 62 -2.77 -20.93 3.37
N TYR A 63 -3.02 -20.62 2.09
CA TYR A 63 -3.21 -21.61 1.04
C TYR A 63 -1.97 -22.50 0.88
N THR A 64 -0.79 -21.90 0.73
CA THR A 64 0.45 -22.67 0.55
C THR A 64 0.80 -23.50 1.79
N ALA A 65 0.52 -22.98 2.99
CA ALA A 65 0.69 -23.74 4.23
C ALA A 65 -0.24 -24.96 4.29
N ILE A 66 -1.53 -24.81 3.95
CA ILE A 66 -2.49 -25.92 3.95
C ILE A 66 -2.10 -26.97 2.90
N GLU A 67 -1.78 -26.55 1.67
CA GLU A 67 -1.38 -27.48 0.60
C GLU A 67 -0.09 -28.23 0.94
N SER A 68 0.91 -27.56 1.50
CA SER A 68 2.16 -28.22 1.92
C SER A 68 1.91 -29.24 3.02
N LEU A 69 1.04 -28.95 4.01
CA LEU A 69 0.64 -29.93 5.02
C LEU A 69 -0.08 -31.13 4.39
N LEU A 70 -1.03 -30.90 3.49
CA LEU A 70 -1.75 -31.97 2.81
C LEU A 70 -0.82 -32.85 1.97
N LEU A 71 0.18 -32.26 1.31
CA LEU A 71 1.21 -33.01 0.58
C LEU A 71 2.03 -33.91 1.51
N THR A 72 2.45 -33.40 2.67
CA THR A 72 3.18 -34.22 3.65
C THR A 72 2.32 -35.36 4.18
N ILE A 73 1.04 -35.11 4.49
CA ILE A 73 0.12 -36.15 4.96
C ILE A 73 -0.07 -37.21 3.88
N LYS A 74 -0.29 -36.79 2.62
CA LYS A 74 -0.47 -37.71 1.49
C LYS A 74 0.74 -38.62 1.25
N PHE A 75 1.94 -38.17 1.60
CA PHE A 75 3.15 -39.00 1.50
C PHE A 75 3.16 -40.18 2.48
N TYR A 76 2.59 -40.01 3.67
CA TYR A 76 2.60 -41.05 4.72
C TYR A 76 1.32 -41.88 4.81
N VAL A 77 0.26 -41.45 4.12
CA VAL A 77 -1.08 -42.05 4.27
C VAL A 77 -1.37 -43.06 3.15
N PRO A 78 -2.01 -44.21 3.47
CA PRO A 78 -2.45 -45.18 2.46
C PRO A 78 -3.38 -44.57 1.40
N PRO A 79 -3.30 -45.00 0.13
CA PRO A 79 -4.02 -44.37 -0.97
C PRO A 79 -5.55 -44.39 -0.81
N GLU A 80 -6.10 -45.37 -0.08
CA GLU A 80 -7.54 -45.51 0.18
C GLU A 80 -8.09 -44.31 0.96
N VAL A 81 -7.30 -43.75 1.88
CA VAL A 81 -7.69 -42.60 2.69
C VAL A 81 -7.72 -41.32 1.85
N SER A 82 -6.81 -41.19 0.88
CA SER A 82 -6.81 -40.05 -0.05
C SER A 82 -8.05 -40.05 -0.94
N VAL A 83 -8.53 -41.23 -1.36
CA VAL A 83 -9.75 -41.37 -2.16
C VAL A 83 -10.98 -41.07 -1.31
N GLY A 84 -11.03 -41.55 -0.06
CA GLY A 84 -12.11 -41.24 0.88
C GLY A 84 -12.22 -39.74 1.20
N LEU A 85 -11.10 -39.06 1.40
CA LEU A 85 -11.07 -37.62 1.64
C LEU A 85 -11.56 -36.80 0.45
N ALA A 86 -11.29 -37.24 -0.79
CA ALA A 86 -11.76 -36.57 -1.99
C ALA A 86 -13.29 -36.63 -2.17
N ILE A 87 -13.98 -37.54 -1.48
CA ILE A 87 -15.46 -37.62 -1.49
C ILE A 87 -16.07 -36.58 -0.54
N ILE A 88 -15.38 -36.24 0.55
CA ILE A 88 -15.87 -35.33 1.60
C ILE A 88 -15.43 -33.88 1.34
N ALA A 89 -14.17 -33.70 0.93
CA ALA A 89 -13.60 -32.38 0.70
C ALA A 89 -13.77 -31.98 -0.78
N PRO A 90 -14.45 -30.86 -1.08
CA PRO A 90 -14.55 -30.36 -2.44
C PRO A 90 -13.18 -29.92 -2.97
N THR A 91 -13.02 -29.88 -4.29
CA THR A 91 -11.76 -29.49 -4.95
C THR A 91 -11.27 -28.08 -4.59
N ASN A 92 -12.17 -27.20 -4.15
CA ASN A 92 -11.85 -25.84 -3.72
C ASN A 92 -11.66 -25.69 -2.20
N PHE A 93 -11.59 -26.79 -1.45
CA PHE A 93 -11.53 -26.77 0.00
C PHE A 93 -10.40 -25.90 0.55
N THR A 94 -9.19 -26.04 0.01
CA THR A 94 -8.00 -25.30 0.47
C THR A 94 -8.13 -23.80 0.21
N ALA A 95 -8.71 -23.41 -0.92
CA ALA A 95 -9.04 -22.02 -1.23
C ALA A 95 -10.11 -21.45 -0.28
N CYS A 96 -11.17 -22.20 0.01
CA CYS A 96 -12.19 -21.74 0.96
C CYS A 96 -11.65 -21.64 2.40
N ALA A 97 -10.84 -22.60 2.81
CA ALA A 97 -10.22 -22.62 4.14
C ALA A 97 -9.21 -21.47 4.32
N SER A 98 -8.44 -21.15 3.29
CA SER A 98 -7.48 -20.03 3.35
C SER A 98 -8.19 -18.67 3.44
N VAL A 99 -9.33 -18.50 2.76
CA VAL A 99 -10.18 -17.30 2.89
C VAL A 99 -10.80 -17.20 4.29
N LEU A 100 -11.28 -18.32 4.85
CA LEU A 100 -11.82 -18.33 6.22
C LEU A 100 -10.73 -17.97 7.25
N PHE A 101 -9.53 -18.51 7.07
CA PHE A 101 -8.39 -18.21 7.93
C PHE A 101 -7.99 -16.74 7.85
N SER A 102 -7.87 -16.18 6.65
CA SER A 102 -7.51 -14.76 6.48
C SER A 102 -8.55 -13.84 7.11
N ALA A 103 -9.85 -14.13 6.98
CA ALA A 103 -10.91 -13.38 7.63
C ALA A 103 -10.78 -13.36 9.17
N ARG A 104 -10.47 -14.52 9.78
CA ARG A 104 -10.23 -14.61 11.23
C ARG A 104 -8.97 -13.87 11.67
N LEU A 105 -7.91 -13.96 10.88
CA LEU A 105 -6.65 -13.26 11.15
C LEU A 105 -6.85 -11.75 11.14
N ILE A 106 -7.58 -11.21 10.15
CA ILE A 106 -7.90 -9.78 10.06
C ILE A 106 -8.69 -9.31 11.29
N ARG A 107 -9.69 -10.08 11.71
CA ARG A 107 -10.46 -9.79 12.92
C ARG A 107 -9.56 -9.73 14.15
N TRP A 108 -8.68 -10.72 14.31
CA TRP A 108 -7.73 -10.75 15.42
C TRP A 108 -6.78 -9.55 15.41
N VAL A 109 -6.25 -9.17 14.25
CA VAL A 109 -5.41 -7.96 14.11
C VAL A 109 -6.17 -6.70 14.51
N TRP A 110 -7.45 -6.60 14.14
CA TRP A 110 -8.28 -5.46 14.51
C TRP A 110 -8.50 -5.36 16.02
N GLU A 111 -8.85 -6.48 16.66
CA GLU A 111 -9.01 -6.57 18.12
C GLU A 111 -7.70 -6.21 18.84
N TRP A 112 -6.56 -6.70 18.34
CA TRP A 112 -5.25 -6.36 18.86
C TRP A 112 -4.92 -4.86 18.75
N LYS A 113 -5.19 -4.24 17.59
CA LYS A 113 -4.97 -2.79 17.41
C LYS A 113 -5.82 -1.97 18.38
N ALA A 114 -7.09 -2.36 18.58
CA ALA A 114 -7.97 -1.69 19.54
C ALA A 114 -7.43 -1.80 20.97
N TRP A 115 -6.99 -3.00 21.37
CA TRP A 115 -6.39 -3.24 22.68
C TRP A 115 -5.09 -2.42 22.90
N VAL A 116 -4.21 -2.34 21.91
CA VAL A 116 -2.97 -1.53 21.98
C VAL A 116 -3.30 -0.05 22.19
N ILE A 117 -4.25 0.49 21.43
CA ILE A 117 -4.65 1.91 21.55
C ILE A 117 -5.18 2.19 22.96
N GLN A 118 -6.06 1.33 23.47
CA GLN A 118 -6.61 1.47 24.83
C GLN A 118 -5.53 1.38 25.91
N THR A 119 -4.55 0.49 25.74
CA THR A 119 -3.45 0.33 26.69
C THR A 119 -2.57 1.58 26.73
N MET A 120 -2.25 2.16 25.57
CA MET A 120 -1.41 3.36 25.46
C MET A 120 -2.13 4.66 25.84
N SER A 121 -3.48 4.70 25.77
CA SER A 121 -4.23 5.88 26.22
C SER A 121 -4.39 5.95 27.74
N ASN A 122 -4.25 4.81 28.43
CA ASN A 122 -4.41 4.72 29.88
C ASN A 122 -3.09 4.91 30.64
N THR A 123 -1.98 5.16 29.94
CA THR A 123 -0.68 5.58 30.48
C THR A 123 -0.49 7.08 30.34
#